data_AF-A0A0D0CJE0-F1
#
_entry.id   AF-A0A0D0CJE0-F1
#
_cell.length_a   1.000
_cell.length_b   1.000
_cell.length_c   1.000
_cell.angle_alpha   90.00
_cell.angle_beta   90.00
_cell.angle_gamma   90.00
#
_symmetry.space_group_name_H-M   'P 1'
#
loop_
_entity.id
_entity.type
_entity.pdbx_description
1 polymer ?
#
loop_
_entity_poly.entity_id
_entity_poly.type
_entity_poly.pdbx_seq_one_letter_code
_entity_poly.pdbx_strand_id
1 'polypeptide(L)'
;MYCEALNELEHLVVMRLFELSKLSISGTGYKLRQKISKALQWRSEAIWKAIVRYDSQAAALNPPRAAISWEDITNYTFLGEFDLLFHSRTDIREYQWSKPAVRVGTTTYFKLCHAHKEIIRLNVEIHRLCTAIHDENQETSRVIEDLLISEPHLRLEMQRLYCSCAAVNSVHLHHLNKVEQLHGYSGQRGIGTHLKCTNESTDVPMEATGTSSSLNGNNIYDLYYNELGDGDLAEREEDAAALQDMADFLYDIYD
;
A
#
# COMPACT_ATOMS: atom_id res chain seq x y z
N MET A 1 19.58 0.56 34.60
CA MET A 1 19.56 2.02 34.42
C MET A 1 20.04 2.43 33.03
N TYR A 2 21.31 2.25 32.64
CA TYR A 2 21.74 2.55 31.26
C TYR A 2 21.00 1.76 30.17
N CYS A 3 20.93 0.42 30.27
CA CYS A 3 20.25 -0.40 29.27
C CYS A 3 18.76 -0.09 29.15
N GLU A 4 18.14 0.43 30.22
CA GLU A 4 16.73 0.81 30.23
C GLU A 4 16.53 2.14 29.47
N ALA A 5 17.38 3.13 29.73
CA ALA A 5 17.39 4.39 28.98
C ALA A 5 17.70 4.17 27.49
N LEU A 6 18.63 3.25 27.19
CA LEU A 6 18.94 2.83 25.82
C LEU A 6 17.73 2.18 25.15
N ASN A 7 17.09 1.18 25.78
CA ASN A 7 15.92 0.51 25.21
C ASN A 7 14.74 1.47 25.00
N GLU A 8 14.52 2.42 25.92
CA GLU A 8 13.48 3.44 25.80
C GLU A 8 13.74 4.37 24.60
N LEU A 9 14.96 4.89 24.49
CA LEU A 9 15.37 5.71 23.36
C LEU A 9 15.25 4.94 22.05
N GLU A 10 15.67 3.67 22.03
CA GLU A 10 15.55 2.82 20.86
C GLU A 10 14.08 2.66 20.43
N HIS A 11 13.22 2.28 21.36
CA HIS A 11 11.80 2.08 21.09
C HIS A 11 11.13 3.34 20.52
N LEU A 12 11.43 4.51 21.09
CA LEU A 12 10.86 5.78 20.64
C LEU A 12 11.30 6.14 19.22
N VAL A 13 12.57 5.94 18.87
CA VAL A 13 13.08 6.19 17.52
C VAL A 13 12.48 5.22 16.50
N VAL A 14 12.39 3.92 16.84
CA VAL A 14 11.72 2.91 15.98
C VAL A 14 10.26 3.31 15.72
N MET A 15 9.52 3.74 16.75
CA MET A 15 8.15 4.21 16.59
C MET A 15 8.04 5.45 15.70
N ARG A 16 8.97 6.41 15.84
CA ARG A 16 9.02 7.60 14.97
C ARG A 16 9.23 7.21 13.51
N LEU A 17 10.18 6.32 13.22
CA LEU A 17 10.45 5.81 11.87
C LEU A 17 9.24 5.11 11.25
N PHE A 18 8.53 4.26 12.01
CA PHE A 18 7.32 3.60 11.51
C PHE A 18 6.17 4.57 11.20
N GLU A 19 6.01 5.67 11.96
CA GLU A 19 4.95 6.65 11.67
C GLU A 19 5.34 7.66 10.58
N LEU A 20 6.64 7.98 10.41
CA LEU A 20 7.14 8.68 9.21
C LEU A 20 6.84 7.86 7.95
N SER A 21 7.07 6.54 8.00
CA SER A 21 6.69 5.63 6.92
C SER A 21 5.18 5.68 6.64
N LYS A 22 4.33 5.67 7.67
CA LYS A 22 2.86 5.80 7.48
C LYS A 22 2.45 7.12 6.85
N LEU A 23 3.12 8.23 7.18
CA LEU A 23 2.86 9.53 6.54
C LEU A 23 3.17 9.50 5.04
N SER A 24 4.17 8.71 4.63
CA SER A 24 4.54 8.56 3.21
C SER A 24 3.58 7.68 2.38
N ILE A 25 2.61 7.01 3.01
CA ILE A 25 1.63 6.16 2.32
C ILE A 25 0.56 7.02 1.63
N SER A 26 0.43 6.85 0.31
CA SER A 26 -0.61 7.48 -0.49
C SER A 26 -2.02 6.97 -0.13
N GLY A 27 -3.01 7.86 -0.15
CA GLY A 27 -4.41 7.52 0.18
C GLY A 27 -4.81 7.69 1.65
N THR A 28 -3.95 8.28 2.48
CA THR A 28 -4.29 8.63 3.88
C THR A 28 -5.24 9.83 3.95
N GLY A 29 -6.39 9.67 4.59
CA GLY A 29 -7.37 10.76 4.81
C GLY A 29 -6.78 11.90 5.65
N TYR A 30 -7.29 13.13 5.46
CA TYR A 30 -6.77 14.34 6.13
C TYR A 30 -6.71 14.23 7.66
N LYS A 31 -7.78 13.75 8.29
CA LYS A 31 -7.84 13.54 9.75
C LYS A 31 -6.79 12.55 10.26
N LEU A 32 -6.51 11.49 9.49
CA LEU A 32 -5.49 10.51 9.85
C LEU A 32 -4.09 11.11 9.76
N ARG A 33 -3.82 11.93 8.73
CA ARG A 33 -2.57 12.67 8.60
C ARG A 33 -2.34 13.62 9.77
N GLN A 34 -3.37 14.37 10.21
CA GLN A 34 -3.25 15.22 11.40
C GLN A 34 -2.92 14.42 12.67
N LYS A 35 -3.56 13.27 12.89
CA LYS A 35 -3.24 12.39 14.03
C LYS A 35 -1.79 11.89 13.98
N ILE A 36 -1.30 11.49 12.80
CA ILE A 36 0.09 11.07 12.59
C ILE A 36 1.05 12.23 12.85
N SER A 37 0.76 13.43 12.35
CA SER A 37 1.52 14.66 12.60
C SER A 37 1.65 14.97 14.09
N LYS A 38 0.52 14.98 14.83
CA LYS A 38 0.51 15.21 16.28
C LYS A 38 1.28 14.12 17.03
N ALA A 39 1.14 12.86 16.63
CA ALA A 39 1.91 11.76 17.19
C ALA A 39 3.41 11.91 16.92
N LEU A 40 3.82 12.43 15.76
CA LEU A 40 5.22 12.72 15.45
C LEU A 40 5.76 13.82 16.37
N GLN A 41 5.02 14.89 16.61
CA GLN A 41 5.44 15.97 17.51
C GLN A 41 5.68 15.48 18.95
N TRP A 42 4.67 14.88 19.58
CA TRP A 42 4.79 14.38 20.96
C TRP A 42 5.85 13.29 21.13
N ARG A 43 6.17 12.52 20.08
CA ARG A 43 7.28 11.55 20.12
C ARG A 43 8.62 12.18 19.80
N SER A 44 8.70 13.27 19.04
CA SER A 44 9.94 14.05 18.94
C SER A 44 10.34 14.60 20.30
N GLU A 45 9.39 15.16 21.05
CA GLU A 45 9.62 15.60 22.44
C GLU A 45 10.02 14.44 23.36
N ALA A 46 9.37 13.28 23.23
CA ALA A 46 9.70 12.10 24.02
C ALA A 46 11.12 11.59 23.72
N ILE A 47 11.53 11.57 22.45
CA ILE A 47 12.89 11.20 22.04
C ILE A 47 13.88 12.19 22.63
N TRP A 48 13.62 13.51 22.57
CA TRP A 48 14.52 14.51 23.15
C TRP A 48 14.76 14.27 24.65
N LYS A 49 13.69 14.02 25.41
CA LYS A 49 13.79 13.65 26.83
C LYS A 49 14.56 12.34 27.04
N ALA A 50 14.35 11.35 26.18
CA ALA A 50 15.05 10.07 26.23
C ALA A 50 16.54 10.19 25.90
N ILE A 51 16.94 11.09 24.99
CA ILE A 51 18.36 11.41 24.72
C ILE A 51 19.01 11.97 25.99
N VAL A 52 18.40 12.99 26.61
CA VAL A 52 18.94 13.59 27.84
C VAL A 52 19.09 12.53 28.94
N ARG A 53 18.08 11.65 29.10
CA ARG A 53 18.15 10.53 30.04
C ARG A 53 19.30 9.59 29.67
N TYR A 54 19.42 9.20 28.40
CA TYR A 54 20.50 8.34 27.91
C TYR A 54 21.88 8.95 28.17
N ASP A 55 22.11 10.19 27.76
CA ASP A 55 23.41 10.88 27.89
C ASP A 55 23.86 10.98 29.35
N SER A 56 22.92 11.28 30.26
CA SER A 56 23.20 11.31 31.70
C SER A 56 23.71 9.96 32.23
N GLN A 57 23.12 8.85 31.74
CA GLN A 57 23.51 7.51 32.15
C GLN A 57 24.77 7.04 31.42
N ALA A 58 24.95 7.43 30.16
CA ALA A 58 26.10 7.12 29.32
C ALA A 58 27.39 7.75 29.87
N ALA A 59 27.30 8.99 30.36
CA ALA A 59 28.42 9.69 31.00
C ALA A 59 28.84 9.09 32.36
N ALA A 60 27.90 8.45 33.06
CA ALA A 60 28.17 7.81 34.35
C ALA A 60 28.85 6.43 34.25
N LEU A 61 29.01 5.88 33.03
CA LEU A 61 29.70 4.62 32.79
C LEU A 61 31.23 4.79 32.79
N ASN A 62 31.95 3.69 33.06
CA ASN A 62 33.41 3.63 32.94
C ASN A 62 33.81 2.48 31.99
N PRO A 63 34.29 2.76 30.77
CA PRO A 63 34.49 4.10 30.17
C PRO A 63 33.16 4.79 29.81
N PRO A 64 33.13 6.13 29.74
CA PRO A 64 31.97 6.89 29.28
C PRO A 64 31.61 6.49 27.84
N ARG A 65 30.32 6.42 27.53
CA ARG A 65 29.83 6.16 26.16
C ARG A 65 29.59 7.46 25.40
N ALA A 66 29.61 7.39 24.07
CA ALA A 66 29.33 8.52 23.20
C ALA A 66 27.89 9.04 23.40
N ALA A 67 27.76 10.36 23.46
CA ALA A 67 26.47 11.06 23.46
C ALA A 67 25.84 11.00 22.07
N ILE A 68 24.51 11.14 22.01
CA ILE A 68 23.75 11.06 20.75
C ILE A 68 23.21 12.45 20.42
N SER A 69 23.51 12.94 19.21
CA SER A 69 22.92 14.20 18.75
C SER A 69 21.49 13.99 18.26
N TRP A 70 20.66 15.02 18.40
CA TRP A 70 19.35 15.06 17.75
C TRP A 70 19.49 14.97 16.22
N GLU A 71 20.53 15.58 15.65
CA GLU A 71 20.83 15.52 14.21
C GLU A 71 21.08 14.08 13.75
N ASP A 72 21.75 13.27 14.56
CA ASP A 72 21.97 11.86 14.24
C ASP A 72 20.62 11.14 14.11
N ILE A 73 19.67 11.45 15.00
CA ILE A 73 18.33 10.84 15.01
C ILE A 73 17.45 11.30 13.84
N THR A 74 17.53 12.57 13.45
CA THR A 74 16.76 13.08 12.31
C THR A 74 17.31 12.57 10.98
N ASN A 75 18.63 12.36 10.89
CA ASN A 75 19.29 11.81 9.70
C ASN A 75 18.96 10.33 9.46
N TYR A 76 18.49 9.58 10.46
CA TYR A 76 18.07 8.20 10.25
C TYR A 76 16.78 8.14 9.43
N THR A 77 16.89 7.59 8.22
CA THR A 77 15.74 7.36 7.33
C THR A 77 15.23 5.92 7.41
N PHE A 78 16.09 5.01 7.85
CA PHE A 78 15.78 3.59 7.94
C PHE A 78 16.24 2.99 9.27
N LEU A 79 15.50 1.99 9.75
CA LEU A 79 15.74 1.34 11.05
C LEU A 79 17.15 0.78 11.21
N GLY A 80 17.73 0.24 10.14
CA GLY A 80 19.09 -0.29 10.15
C GLY A 80 20.21 0.74 10.00
N GLU A 81 19.91 2.05 9.94
CA GLU A 81 20.91 3.11 10.06
C GLU A 81 21.08 3.54 11.52
N PHE A 82 20.14 3.19 12.38
CA PHE A 82 20.08 3.61 13.77
C PHE A 82 21.12 2.87 14.63
N ASP A 83 22.26 3.53 14.88
CA ASP A 83 23.44 2.93 15.50
C ASP A 83 23.25 2.48 16.96
N LEU A 84 22.21 3.00 17.64
CA LEU A 84 21.90 2.62 19.01
C LEU A 84 21.55 1.14 19.15
N LEU A 85 20.85 0.56 18.14
CA LEU A 85 20.46 -0.85 18.13
C LEU A 85 21.65 -1.81 18.24
N PHE A 86 22.87 -1.33 18.01
CA PHE A 86 24.08 -2.14 18.02
C PHE A 86 24.77 -2.17 19.40
N HIS A 87 24.15 -1.54 20.41
CA HIS A 87 24.47 -1.75 21.83
C HIS A 87 23.42 -2.64 22.54
N SER A 88 22.26 -2.89 21.93
CA SER A 88 21.26 -3.83 22.46
C SER A 88 21.60 -5.27 22.06
N ARG A 89 22.54 -5.83 22.84
CA ARG A 89 22.95 -7.25 22.93
C ARG A 89 23.67 -7.85 21.72
N THR A 90 23.32 -7.48 20.49
CA THR A 90 23.76 -8.17 19.27
C THR A 90 24.15 -7.17 18.18
N ASP A 91 25.42 -7.16 17.79
CA ASP A 91 25.89 -6.29 16.70
C ASP A 91 25.48 -6.88 15.34
N ILE A 92 24.51 -6.24 14.68
CA ILE A 92 24.08 -6.65 13.33
C ILE A 92 24.83 -5.90 12.21
N ARG A 93 25.65 -4.88 12.50
CA ARG A 93 26.44 -4.11 11.49
C ARG A 93 27.45 -4.98 10.74
N GLU A 94 27.97 -5.98 11.44
CA GLU A 94 28.98 -6.87 10.87
C GLU A 94 28.40 -7.74 9.76
N TYR A 95 27.08 -8.01 9.80
CA TYR A 95 26.44 -8.79 8.75
C TYR A 95 26.35 -8.02 7.44
N GLN A 96 26.66 -8.69 6.33
CA GLN A 96 26.63 -8.07 5.01
C GLN A 96 25.25 -7.51 4.66
N TRP A 97 24.16 -8.15 5.10
CA TRP A 97 22.79 -7.70 4.82
C TRP A 97 22.41 -6.38 5.54
N SER A 98 23.13 -6.00 6.59
CA SER A 98 22.88 -4.72 7.27
C SER A 98 23.65 -3.56 6.63
N LYS A 99 24.57 -3.78 5.68
CA LYS A 99 25.26 -2.67 5.02
C LYS A 99 24.33 -1.97 4.03
N PRO A 100 24.18 -0.63 4.09
CA PRO A 100 23.26 0.11 3.21
C PRO A 100 23.47 -0.19 1.72
N ALA A 101 24.72 -0.22 1.26
CA ALA A 101 25.07 -0.55 -0.13
C ALA A 101 24.57 -1.96 -0.55
N VAL A 102 24.68 -2.94 0.34
CA VAL A 102 24.23 -4.31 0.09
C VAL A 102 22.71 -4.39 0.06
N ARG A 103 21.99 -3.66 0.93
CA ARG A 103 20.52 -3.61 0.91
C ARG A 103 19.99 -2.99 -0.37
N VAL A 104 20.59 -1.89 -0.81
CA VAL A 104 20.23 -1.23 -2.08
C VAL A 104 20.46 -2.21 -3.23
N GLY A 105 21.63 -2.84 -3.30
CA GLY A 105 21.94 -3.85 -4.32
C GLY A 105 21.01 -5.06 -4.29
N THR A 106 20.65 -5.54 -3.10
CA THR A 106 19.73 -6.67 -2.92
C THR A 106 18.31 -6.30 -3.37
N THR A 107 17.85 -5.11 -2.99
CA THR A 107 16.53 -4.59 -3.38
C THR A 107 16.44 -4.41 -4.89
N THR A 108 17.45 -3.83 -5.54
CA THR A 108 17.48 -3.66 -7.00
C THR A 108 17.56 -5.01 -7.72
N TYR A 109 18.39 -5.94 -7.22
CA TYR A 109 18.47 -7.30 -7.74
C TYR A 109 17.12 -8.03 -7.68
N PHE A 110 16.44 -8.01 -6.53
CA PHE A 110 15.13 -8.66 -6.41
C PHE A 110 14.05 -7.95 -7.22
N LYS A 111 14.05 -6.62 -7.29
CA LYS A 111 13.15 -5.87 -8.20
C LYS A 111 13.34 -6.32 -9.64
N LEU A 112 14.59 -6.50 -10.08
CA LEU A 112 14.90 -7.01 -11.42
C LEU A 112 14.42 -8.46 -11.60
N CYS A 113 14.66 -9.35 -10.64
CA CYS A 113 14.18 -10.72 -10.69
C CYS A 113 12.66 -10.81 -10.75
N HIS A 114 11.97 -9.98 -9.96
CA HIS A 114 10.52 -9.89 -9.96
C HIS A 114 9.98 -9.28 -11.25
N ALA A 115 10.64 -8.26 -11.81
CA ALA A 115 10.24 -7.68 -13.09
C ALA A 115 10.22 -8.74 -14.21
N HIS A 116 11.23 -9.62 -14.28
CA HIS A 116 11.24 -10.71 -15.26
C HIS A 116 10.06 -11.68 -15.07
N LYS A 117 9.72 -12.04 -13.83
CA LYS A 117 8.55 -12.89 -13.54
C LYS A 117 7.24 -12.18 -13.87
N GLU A 118 7.17 -10.88 -13.58
CA GLU A 118 5.99 -10.08 -13.81
C GLU A 118 5.72 -9.91 -15.30
N ILE A 119 6.74 -9.82 -16.17
CA ILE A 119 6.55 -9.85 -17.63
C ILE A 119 5.82 -11.12 -18.06
N ILE A 120 6.25 -12.29 -17.56
CA ILE A 120 5.61 -13.58 -17.90
C ILE A 120 4.16 -13.61 -17.42
N ARG A 121 3.90 -13.11 -16.21
CA ARG A 121 2.55 -13.02 -15.66
C ARG A 121 1.66 -12.08 -16.46
N LEU A 122 2.16 -10.89 -16.77
CA LEU A 122 1.43 -9.87 -17.53
C LEU A 122 1.07 -10.36 -18.94
N ASN A 123 1.92 -11.14 -19.61
CA ASN A 123 1.58 -11.75 -20.89
C ASN A 123 0.30 -12.60 -20.82
N VAL A 124 0.10 -13.33 -19.71
CA VAL A 124 -1.10 -14.15 -19.50
C VAL A 124 -2.30 -13.27 -19.14
N GLU A 125 -2.12 -12.31 -18.24
CA GLU A 125 -3.21 -11.45 -17.77
C GLU A 125 -3.72 -10.49 -18.86
N ILE A 126 -2.83 -9.96 -19.71
CA ILE A 126 -3.20 -9.15 -20.88
C ILE A 126 -4.12 -9.95 -21.81
N HIS A 127 -3.73 -11.18 -22.14
CA HIS A 127 -4.51 -12.04 -23.01
C HIS A 127 -5.86 -12.43 -22.39
N ARG A 128 -5.88 -12.73 -21.08
CA ARG A 128 -7.11 -13.00 -20.33
C ARG A 128 -8.05 -11.82 -20.31
N LEU A 129 -7.54 -10.62 -20.08
CA LEU A 129 -8.36 -9.41 -20.05
C LEU A 129 -8.94 -9.09 -21.43
N CYS A 130 -8.14 -9.20 -22.50
CA CYS A 130 -8.64 -9.08 -23.87
C CYS A 130 -9.79 -10.06 -24.15
N THR A 131 -9.63 -11.31 -23.71
CA THR A 131 -10.64 -12.36 -23.89
C THR A 131 -11.90 -12.08 -23.07
N ALA A 132 -11.76 -11.72 -21.79
CA ALA A 132 -12.88 -11.42 -20.92
C ALA A 132 -13.73 -10.24 -21.45
N ILE A 133 -13.08 -9.17 -21.92
CA ILE A 133 -13.78 -8.02 -22.53
C ILE A 133 -14.50 -8.45 -23.80
N HIS A 134 -13.88 -9.30 -24.63
CA HIS A 134 -14.48 -9.78 -25.86
C HIS A 134 -15.73 -10.62 -25.59
N ASP A 135 -15.63 -11.59 -24.67
CA ASP A 135 -16.71 -12.49 -24.30
C ASP A 135 -17.86 -11.70 -23.65
N GLU A 136 -17.57 -10.80 -22.71
CA GLU A 136 -18.58 -9.92 -22.09
C GLU A 136 -19.32 -9.09 -23.15
N ASN A 137 -18.60 -8.58 -24.15
CA ASN A 137 -19.20 -7.81 -25.22
C ASN A 137 -20.08 -8.66 -26.14
N GLN A 138 -19.69 -9.89 -26.45
CA GLN A 138 -20.54 -10.80 -27.21
C GLN A 138 -21.82 -11.15 -26.45
N GLU A 139 -21.68 -11.55 -25.18
CA GLU A 139 -22.80 -11.94 -24.34
C GLU A 139 -23.77 -10.79 -24.12
N THR A 140 -23.26 -9.59 -23.82
CA THR A 140 -24.11 -8.41 -23.64
C THR A 140 -24.83 -8.04 -24.94
N SER A 141 -24.16 -8.15 -26.09
CA SER A 141 -24.79 -7.88 -27.39
C SER A 141 -25.93 -8.86 -27.66
N ARG A 142 -25.72 -10.16 -27.40
CA ARG A 142 -26.75 -11.19 -27.51
C ARG A 142 -27.95 -10.89 -26.61
N VAL A 143 -27.72 -10.59 -25.34
CA VAL A 143 -28.78 -10.26 -24.39
C VAL A 143 -29.57 -9.02 -24.84
N ILE A 144 -28.90 -8.00 -25.37
CA ILE A 144 -29.58 -6.80 -25.90
C ILE A 144 -30.45 -7.13 -27.12
N GLU A 145 -29.99 -8.03 -27.99
CA GLU A 145 -30.76 -8.52 -29.15
C GLU A 145 -31.97 -9.35 -28.71
N ASP A 146 -31.82 -10.25 -27.75
CA ASP A 146 -32.92 -11.06 -27.22
C ASP A 146 -33.99 -10.20 -26.54
N LEU A 147 -33.55 -9.19 -25.76
CA LEU A 147 -34.44 -8.23 -25.09
C LEU A 147 -35.16 -7.30 -26.06
N LEU A 148 -34.73 -7.19 -27.33
CA LEU A 148 -35.45 -6.42 -28.34
C LEU A 148 -36.85 -6.97 -28.59
N ILE A 149 -36.99 -8.29 -28.52
CA ILE A 149 -38.24 -9.00 -28.83
C ILE A 149 -39.10 -9.14 -27.57
N SER A 150 -38.50 -9.42 -26.40
CA SER A 150 -39.23 -9.68 -25.16
C SER A 150 -39.59 -8.40 -24.39
N GLU A 151 -38.62 -7.53 -24.10
CA GLU A 151 -38.78 -6.41 -23.16
C GLU A 151 -37.97 -5.16 -23.57
N PRO A 152 -38.53 -4.27 -24.41
CA PRO A 152 -37.79 -3.15 -25.00
C PRO A 152 -37.34 -2.08 -23.99
N HIS A 153 -38.01 -1.98 -22.84
CA HIS A 153 -37.62 -1.06 -21.76
C HIS A 153 -36.39 -1.56 -20.99
N LEU A 154 -36.34 -2.85 -20.66
CA LEU A 154 -35.19 -3.46 -19.99
C LEU A 154 -33.95 -3.41 -20.89
N ARG A 155 -34.12 -3.62 -22.20
CA ARG A 155 -33.06 -3.44 -23.21
C ARG A 155 -32.41 -2.06 -23.13
N LEU A 156 -33.22 -0.99 -23.04
CA LEU A 156 -32.71 0.38 -23.02
C LEU A 156 -31.84 0.63 -21.78
N GLU A 157 -32.29 0.17 -20.61
CA GLU A 157 -31.52 0.29 -19.38
C GLU A 157 -30.26 -0.57 -19.40
N MET A 158 -30.32 -1.80 -19.91
CA MET A 158 -29.16 -2.66 -20.09
C MET A 158 -28.11 -2.01 -21.01
N GLN A 159 -28.55 -1.44 -22.13
CA GLN A 159 -27.68 -0.71 -23.05
C GLN A 159 -27.04 0.50 -22.37
N ARG A 160 -27.81 1.28 -21.60
CA ARG A 160 -27.30 2.46 -20.88
C ARG A 160 -26.23 2.08 -19.85
N LEU A 161 -26.47 1.02 -19.07
CA LEU A 161 -25.50 0.53 -18.08
C LEU A 161 -24.22 0.04 -18.77
N TYR A 162 -24.37 -0.75 -19.84
CA TYR A 162 -23.23 -1.32 -20.54
C TYR A 162 -22.38 -0.28 -21.29
N CYS A 163 -22.97 0.81 -21.80
CA CYS A 163 -22.22 1.90 -22.45
C CYS A 163 -21.06 2.43 -21.59
N SER A 164 -21.26 2.51 -20.27
CA SER A 164 -20.20 2.98 -19.35
C SER A 164 -19.06 1.98 -19.25
N CYS A 165 -19.37 0.68 -19.11
CA CYS A 165 -18.38 -0.39 -19.12
C CYS A 165 -17.64 -0.46 -20.46
N ALA A 166 -18.35 -0.34 -21.58
CA ALA A 166 -17.77 -0.34 -22.93
C ALA A 166 -16.78 0.81 -23.13
N ALA A 167 -17.08 2.00 -22.61
CA ALA A 167 -16.16 3.14 -22.64
C ALA A 167 -14.86 2.84 -21.87
N VAL A 168 -14.95 2.28 -20.66
CA VAL A 168 -13.79 1.88 -19.87
C VAL A 168 -13.00 0.76 -20.56
N ASN A 169 -13.70 -0.26 -21.06
CA ASN A 169 -13.11 -1.38 -21.80
C ASN A 169 -12.39 -0.90 -23.06
N SER A 170 -12.88 0.13 -23.75
CA SER A 170 -12.20 0.72 -24.91
C SER A 170 -10.84 1.33 -24.56
N VAL A 171 -10.72 1.97 -23.39
CA VAL A 171 -9.45 2.51 -22.89
C VAL A 171 -8.49 1.38 -22.53
N HIS A 172 -8.99 0.34 -21.88
CA HIS A 172 -8.20 -0.86 -21.58
C HIS A 172 -7.67 -1.49 -22.86
N LEU A 173 -8.54 -1.79 -23.84
CA LEU A 173 -8.14 -2.37 -25.12
C LEU A 173 -7.11 -1.50 -25.85
N HIS A 174 -7.26 -0.17 -25.84
CA HIS A 174 -6.28 0.74 -26.43
C HIS A 174 -4.89 0.59 -25.78
N HIS A 175 -4.84 0.52 -24.44
CA HIS A 175 -3.58 0.32 -23.73
C HIS A 175 -3.00 -1.07 -23.95
N LEU A 176 -3.82 -2.13 -23.94
CA LEU A 176 -3.36 -3.50 -24.21
C LEU A 176 -2.79 -3.61 -25.63
N ASN A 177 -3.45 -3.01 -26.63
CA ASN A 177 -2.94 -2.95 -28.00
C ASN A 177 -1.57 -2.25 -28.08
N LYS A 178 -1.37 -1.15 -27.33
CA LYS A 178 -0.05 -0.50 -27.26
C LYS A 178 1.01 -1.39 -26.64
N VAL A 179 0.66 -2.15 -25.60
CA VAL A 179 1.59 -3.09 -24.94
C VAL A 179 1.97 -4.22 -25.91
N GLU A 180 1.03 -4.79 -26.65
CA GLU A 180 1.30 -5.84 -27.64
C GLU A 180 2.22 -5.38 -28.80
N GLN A 181 2.23 -4.08 -29.09
CA GLN A 181 3.06 -3.44 -30.12
C GLN A 181 4.49 -3.14 -29.65
N LEU A 182 4.82 -3.31 -28.36
CA LEU A 182 6.18 -3.06 -27.88
C LEU A 182 7.16 -4.06 -28.49
N HIS A 183 8.35 -3.58 -28.85
CA HIS A 183 9.41 -4.36 -29.51
C HIS A 183 9.93 -5.54 -28.67
N GLY A 184 9.63 -5.60 -27.38
CA GLY A 184 9.99 -6.68 -26.46
C GLY A 184 8.80 -7.51 -25.94
N TYR A 185 7.60 -7.33 -26.50
CA TYR A 185 6.44 -8.12 -26.08
C TYR A 185 6.61 -9.59 -26.47
N SER A 186 6.42 -10.48 -25.51
CA SER A 186 6.64 -11.94 -25.65
C SER A 186 5.37 -12.78 -25.43
N GLY A 187 4.24 -12.14 -25.15
CA GLY A 187 2.96 -12.81 -24.96
C GLY A 187 2.26 -13.17 -26.26
N GLN A 188 1.16 -13.91 -26.14
CA GLN A 188 0.24 -14.13 -27.25
C GLN A 188 -0.52 -12.84 -27.55
N ARG A 189 -0.80 -12.59 -28.82
CA ARG A 189 -1.52 -11.38 -29.28
C ARG A 189 -2.96 -11.72 -29.60
N GLY A 190 -3.83 -10.74 -29.38
CA GLY A 190 -5.24 -10.85 -29.73
C GLY A 190 -6.06 -11.66 -28.72
N ILE A 191 -7.25 -12.07 -29.17
CA ILE A 191 -8.31 -12.64 -28.33
C ILE A 191 -8.10 -14.15 -28.21
N GLY A 192 -8.24 -14.68 -26.99
CA GLY A 192 -8.20 -16.10 -26.70
C GLY A 192 -9.56 -16.77 -26.82
N THR A 193 -9.61 -18.07 -26.53
CA THR A 193 -10.85 -18.84 -26.43
C THR A 193 -11.07 -19.30 -25.00
N HIS A 194 -12.22 -18.94 -24.43
CA HIS A 194 -12.61 -19.43 -23.13
C HIS A 194 -13.10 -20.88 -23.21
N LEU A 195 -12.59 -21.75 -22.34
CA LEU A 195 -12.84 -23.20 -22.38
C LEU A 195 -14.33 -23.58 -22.24
N LYS A 196 -15.19 -22.68 -21.78
CA LYS A 196 -16.64 -22.92 -21.65
C LYS A 196 -17.42 -22.70 -22.96
N CYS A 197 -16.83 -22.08 -23.98
CA CYS A 197 -17.47 -21.84 -25.28
C CYS A 197 -17.36 -23.03 -26.24
N THR A 198 -16.56 -24.05 -25.94
CA THR A 198 -16.50 -25.30 -26.69
C THR A 198 -17.47 -26.32 -26.08
N ASN A 199 -18.77 -26.18 -26.31
CA ASN A 199 -19.75 -27.25 -26.06
C ASN A 199 -20.92 -27.11 -27.04
N GLU A 200 -20.74 -27.59 -28.28
CA GLU A 200 -21.86 -28.13 -29.04
C GLU A 200 -21.91 -29.64 -28.82
N SER A 201 -23.12 -30.12 -28.50
CA SER A 201 -23.60 -31.50 -28.57
C SER A 201 -23.02 -32.56 -27.61
N THR A 202 -23.65 -32.69 -26.44
CA THR A 202 -24.19 -33.99 -25.96
C THR A 202 -25.36 -33.74 -25.00
N ASP A 203 -26.52 -34.31 -25.34
CA ASP A 203 -27.75 -34.35 -24.55
C ASP A 203 -27.63 -35.15 -23.23
N VAL A 204 -28.70 -35.02 -22.42
CA VAL A 204 -29.19 -35.79 -21.24
C VAL A 204 -28.75 -35.33 -19.81
N PRO A 205 -29.54 -35.60 -18.73
CA PRO A 205 -30.50 -34.64 -18.17
C PRO A 205 -30.25 -34.28 -16.69
N MET A 206 -30.96 -33.24 -16.27
CA MET A 206 -31.13 -32.63 -14.95
C MET A 206 -31.23 -33.61 -13.74
N GLU A 207 -30.31 -33.46 -12.78
CA GLU A 207 -30.56 -33.76 -11.36
C GLU A 207 -29.98 -32.66 -10.47
N ALA A 208 -30.79 -32.22 -9.52
CA ALA A 208 -30.48 -31.19 -8.54
C ALA A 208 -29.94 -31.82 -7.26
N THR A 209 -28.81 -31.33 -6.77
CA THR A 209 -28.47 -31.37 -5.33
C THR A 209 -27.58 -30.20 -4.97
N GLY A 210 -27.99 -29.44 -3.96
CA GLY A 210 -27.27 -28.27 -3.46
C GLY A 210 -26.00 -28.59 -2.68
N THR A 211 -25.23 -27.54 -2.39
CA THR A 211 -24.84 -27.09 -1.04
C THR A 211 -23.86 -25.92 -1.22
N SER A 212 -24.28 -24.72 -0.84
CA SER A 212 -23.42 -23.54 -0.77
C SER A 212 -22.53 -23.62 0.48
N SER A 213 -21.27 -23.99 0.33
CA SER A 213 -20.26 -23.78 1.37
C SER A 213 -19.65 -22.38 1.22
N SER A 214 -20.19 -21.41 1.97
CA SER A 214 -19.54 -20.12 2.18
C SER A 214 -18.38 -20.31 3.15
N LEU A 215 -17.14 -20.20 2.66
CA LEU A 215 -15.97 -20.06 3.51
C LEU A 215 -15.80 -18.58 3.88
N ASN A 216 -15.90 -18.38 5.19
CA ASN A 216 -15.64 -17.18 5.97
C ASN A 216 -14.31 -16.50 5.61
N GLY A 217 -14.36 -15.21 5.25
CA GLY A 217 -13.21 -14.33 5.09
C GLY A 217 -13.39 -13.13 6.01
N ASN A 218 -12.70 -13.15 7.14
CA ASN A 218 -12.73 -12.17 8.22
C ASN A 218 -12.70 -10.71 7.72
N ASN A 219 -13.79 -9.99 8.00
CA ASN A 219 -13.94 -8.57 7.71
C ASN A 219 -13.13 -7.74 8.72
N ILE A 220 -11.87 -7.43 8.36
CA ILE A 220 -10.99 -6.50 9.09
C ILE A 220 -11.43 -5.03 8.89
N TYR A 221 -12.37 -4.75 7.96
CA TYR A 221 -12.84 -3.40 7.66
C TYR A 221 -14.01 -2.93 8.55
N ASP A 222 -14.75 -3.83 9.19
CA ASP A 222 -15.93 -3.46 10.01
C ASP A 222 -15.58 -2.86 11.39
N LEU A 223 -14.34 -2.98 11.86
CA LEU A 223 -13.92 -2.43 13.15
C LEU A 223 -13.54 -0.94 13.11
N TYR A 224 -13.44 -0.32 11.93
CA TYR A 224 -12.87 1.03 11.80
C TYR A 224 -13.89 2.16 11.62
N TYR A 225 -15.16 1.86 11.32
CA TYR A 225 -16.17 2.86 10.97
C TYR A 225 -17.20 3.16 12.05
N ASN A 226 -17.22 2.43 13.18
CA ASN A 226 -18.26 2.56 14.20
C ASN A 226 -17.99 3.63 15.28
N GLU A 227 -16.88 4.39 15.20
CA GLU A 227 -16.52 5.42 16.20
C GLU A 227 -16.58 6.87 15.67
N LEU A 228 -17.24 7.14 14.54
CA LEU A 228 -17.47 8.52 14.07
C LEU A 228 -18.88 8.99 14.43
N GLY A 229 -19.07 9.27 15.71
CA GLY A 229 -20.17 10.08 16.22
C GLY A 229 -19.88 11.58 16.09
N ASP A 230 -20.91 12.30 15.69
CA ASP A 230 -21.12 13.74 15.44
C ASP A 230 -20.33 14.73 16.34
N GLY A 231 -19.81 15.83 15.76
CA GLY A 231 -19.12 16.89 16.51
C GLY A 231 -18.41 17.98 15.69
N ASP A 232 -19.15 19.05 15.40
CA ASP A 232 -18.83 20.49 15.29
C ASP A 232 -17.78 21.11 14.33
N LEU A 233 -18.27 22.14 13.62
CA LEU A 233 -17.60 22.99 12.62
C LEU A 233 -16.71 24.11 13.21
N ALA A 234 -16.43 24.08 14.52
CA ALA A 234 -15.71 25.14 15.23
C ALA A 234 -14.17 24.95 15.27
N GLU A 235 -13.65 23.76 14.95
CA GLU A 235 -12.19 23.46 15.01
C GLU A 235 -11.37 24.12 13.88
N ARG A 236 -12.00 24.67 12.83
CA ARG A 236 -11.29 25.15 11.63
C ARG A 236 -10.29 26.30 11.85
N GLU A 237 -10.52 27.16 12.85
CA GLU A 237 -9.67 28.33 13.09
C GLU A 237 -8.51 27.99 14.05
N GLU A 238 -8.75 27.09 15.01
CA GLU A 238 -7.74 26.53 15.91
C GLU A 238 -6.76 25.61 15.13
N ASP A 239 -7.27 24.89 14.13
CA ASP A 239 -6.49 23.99 13.27
C ASP A 239 -5.54 24.70 12.30
N ALA A 240 -5.89 25.91 11.85
CA ALA A 240 -5.01 26.71 11.00
C ALA A 240 -3.83 27.28 11.81
N ALA A 241 -4.07 27.69 13.05
CA ALA A 241 -3.04 28.10 13.98
C ALA A 241 -2.10 26.93 14.33
N ALA A 242 -2.64 25.72 14.56
CA ALA A 242 -1.84 24.53 14.83
C ALA A 242 -0.94 24.10 13.66
N LEU A 243 -1.37 24.33 12.41
CA LEU A 243 -0.56 24.08 11.22
C LEU A 243 0.52 25.15 11.01
N GLN A 244 0.25 26.40 11.38
CA GLN A 244 1.25 27.47 11.38
C GLN A 244 2.30 27.23 12.48
N ASP A 245 1.86 26.88 13.69
CA ASP A 245 2.76 26.46 14.78
C ASP A 245 3.59 25.22 14.40
N MET A 246 3.03 24.29 13.61
CA MET A 246 3.77 23.14 13.11
C MET A 246 4.81 23.54 12.05
N ALA A 247 4.49 24.49 11.17
CA ALA A 247 5.43 25.02 10.19
C ALA A 247 6.56 25.80 10.88
N ASP A 248 6.23 26.60 11.90
CA ASP A 248 7.17 27.38 12.69
C ASP A 248 8.04 26.48 13.58
N PHE A 249 7.47 25.44 14.21
CA PHE A 249 8.20 24.43 14.97
C PHE A 249 9.14 23.60 14.08
N LEU A 250 8.73 23.27 12.86
CA LEU A 250 9.61 22.59 11.92
C LEU A 250 10.71 23.54 11.43
N TYR A 251 10.41 24.82 11.21
CA TYR A 251 11.40 25.83 10.83
C TYR A 251 12.47 26.02 11.92
N ASP A 252 12.05 26.12 13.19
CA ASP A 252 12.93 26.22 14.36
C ASP A 252 13.72 24.93 14.68
N ILE A 253 13.34 23.79 14.09
CA ILE A 253 14.07 22.51 14.23
C ILE A 253 15.16 22.35 13.16
N TYR A 254 15.08 23.10 12.06
CA TYR A 254 16.00 22.97 10.92
C TYR A 254 16.95 24.17 10.72
N ASP A 255 16.84 25.24 11.52
CA ASP A 255 17.81 26.36 11.64
C ASP A 255 18.57 26.31 12.99
#